data_AF-A0AB38X1L0-F1
#
_entry.id   AF-A0AB38X1L0-F1
#
_cell.length_a   1.000
_cell.length_b   1.000
_cell.length_c   1.000
_cell.angle_alpha   90.00
_cell.angle_beta   90.00
_cell.angle_gamma   90.00
#
_symmetry.space_group_name_H-M   'P 1'
#
loop_
_entity.id
_entity.type
_entity.pdbx_description
1 polymer ?
#
loop_
_entity_poly.entity_id
_entity_poly.type
_entity_poly.pdbx_seq_one_letter_code
_entity_poly.pdbx_strand_id
1 'polypeptide(L)'
;MAQRFGGKYSPDGADKGAPVPDRGAFRGARRTRAGGRVNLLFFAPLPLAARAFGAGPVELALNLAALGTLLLAAWLTREGILAQEAYEARKIARRPAIPRKIFASGLTGLGLGLAGYASGGGVMEPLIYATLGAVLHSFAFGLDPLKDKGMEGVDSFQTDRVARVVDQAEDYLRGMTEALKRAGDRQAETRLERFQITVRDMLRTVEDDPRDLTAARKYLGVYLMGARDATVKFADLHARAPNPAARDKYLALLGDLEQNFTAKTRALMQDSSTDLDIEIDVLRDRLEREGVHLETKDLA
;
A
#
# COMPACT_ATOMS: atom_id res chain seq x y z
N MET A 1 -38.57 -17.59 -33.17
CA MET A 1 -38.40 -16.16 -32.80
C MET A 1 -39.51 -15.81 -31.83
N ALA A 2 -39.35 -15.13 -30.70
CA ALA A 2 -38.23 -14.51 -30.00
C ALA A 2 -38.68 -14.30 -28.54
N GLN A 3 -37.80 -14.48 -27.56
CA GLN A 3 -38.07 -14.06 -26.17
C GLN A 3 -38.01 -12.53 -26.10
N ARG A 4 -39.07 -11.89 -25.59
CA ARG A 4 -39.10 -10.45 -25.33
C ARG A 4 -38.78 -10.19 -23.87
N PHE A 5 -37.59 -9.64 -23.62
CA PHE A 5 -37.24 -9.03 -22.34
C PHE A 5 -37.84 -7.63 -22.25
N GLY A 6 -38.56 -7.36 -21.16
CA GLY A 6 -38.96 -6.02 -20.75
C GLY A 6 -38.07 -5.53 -19.61
N GLY A 7 -37.66 -4.26 -19.64
CA GLY A 7 -36.86 -3.62 -18.58
C GLY A 7 -37.57 -3.64 -17.22
N LYS A 8 -36.89 -3.16 -16.17
CA LYS A 8 -37.33 -3.28 -14.76
C LYS A 8 -38.82 -2.93 -14.54
N TYR A 9 -39.40 -2.02 -15.34
CA TYR A 9 -40.84 -1.90 -15.64
C TYR A 9 -41.03 -1.24 -17.04
N SER A 10 -40.65 -1.96 -18.10
CA SER A 10 -40.67 -1.60 -19.54
C SER A 10 -41.85 -0.71 -20.03
N PRO A 11 -41.71 0.10 -21.10
CA PRO A 11 -41.34 -0.36 -22.46
C PRO A 11 -40.35 0.56 -23.21
N ASP A 12 -39.59 -0.04 -24.14
CA ASP A 12 -38.70 0.59 -25.13
C ASP A 12 -37.32 1.13 -24.67
N GLY A 13 -36.36 0.19 -24.65
CA GLY A 13 -35.18 0.31 -25.52
C GLY A 13 -33.97 1.13 -25.03
N ALA A 14 -33.12 0.52 -24.20
CA ALA A 14 -31.67 0.69 -24.32
C ALA A 14 -30.93 -0.45 -23.63
N ASP A 15 -30.42 -1.39 -24.42
CA ASP A 15 -29.35 -2.30 -24.01
C ASP A 15 -28.20 -1.51 -23.38
N LYS A 16 -28.00 -1.68 -22.07
CA LYS A 16 -26.71 -1.41 -21.44
C LYS A 16 -26.42 -2.55 -20.47
N GLY A 17 -25.24 -3.13 -20.68
CA GLY A 17 -24.79 -4.42 -20.17
C GLY A 17 -25.08 -4.69 -18.69
N ALA A 18 -25.09 -5.98 -18.37
CA ALA A 18 -25.27 -6.52 -17.02
C ALA A 18 -24.62 -5.64 -15.94
N PRO A 19 -25.34 -5.34 -14.83
CA PRO A 19 -24.78 -4.54 -13.75
C PRO A 19 -23.55 -5.26 -13.20
N VAL A 20 -22.38 -4.64 -13.36
CA VAL A 20 -21.17 -5.10 -12.69
C VAL A 20 -21.49 -5.13 -11.19
N PRO A 21 -21.36 -6.27 -10.50
CA PRO A 21 -21.72 -6.36 -9.09
C PRO A 21 -20.91 -5.30 -8.32
N ASP A 22 -21.61 -4.46 -7.56
CA ASP A 22 -21.01 -3.42 -6.73
C ASP A 22 -20.07 -4.09 -5.73
N ARG A 23 -18.79 -4.15 -6.08
CA ARG A 23 -17.73 -4.61 -5.19
C ARG A 23 -17.61 -3.51 -4.14
N GLY A 24 -18.40 -3.62 -3.07
CA GLY A 24 -18.54 -2.58 -2.06
C GLY A 24 -17.20 -1.99 -1.61
N ALA A 25 -17.20 -0.70 -1.28
CA ALA A 25 -16.02 0.15 -1.03
C ALA A 25 -15.04 -0.38 0.05
N PHE A 26 -15.40 -1.43 0.78
CA PHE A 26 -14.62 -2.02 1.86
C PHE A 26 -13.97 -3.36 1.52
N ARG A 27 -14.13 -3.90 0.31
CA ARG A 27 -13.54 -5.21 -0.04
C ARG A 27 -12.01 -5.13 -0.03
N GLY A 28 -11.39 -5.72 0.99
CA GLY A 28 -9.93 -5.72 1.18
C GLY A 28 -9.37 -4.51 1.93
N ALA A 29 -10.21 -3.63 2.48
CA ALA A 29 -9.75 -2.53 3.33
C ALA A 29 -9.17 -3.09 4.65
N ARG A 30 -7.89 -2.82 4.92
CA ARG A 30 -7.24 -3.13 6.21
C ARG A 30 -7.05 -1.83 6.98
N ARG A 31 -7.40 -1.84 8.26
CA ARG A 31 -7.14 -0.71 9.16
C ARG A 31 -5.62 -0.58 9.36
N THR A 32 -5.10 0.63 9.19
CA THR A 32 -3.69 0.90 9.50
C THR A 32 -3.43 0.76 11.00
N ARG A 33 -2.30 0.12 11.32
CA ARG A 33 -1.67 0.00 12.63
C ARG A 33 -1.00 1.32 13.04
N ALA A 34 -0.76 2.24 12.10
CA ALA A 34 -0.29 3.61 12.36
C ALA A 34 -1.44 4.51 12.89
N GLY A 35 -2.14 4.03 13.92
CA GLY A 35 -3.29 4.67 14.54
C GLY A 35 -2.97 5.27 15.92
N GLY A 36 -3.94 5.18 16.84
CA GLY A 36 -3.89 5.88 18.14
C GLY A 36 -2.64 5.64 18.98
N ARG A 37 -2.06 4.42 18.94
CA ARG A 37 -0.81 4.09 19.66
C ARG A 37 0.38 4.94 19.22
N VAL A 38 0.49 5.19 17.92
CA VAL A 38 1.57 6.02 17.36
C VAL A 38 1.29 7.49 17.63
N ASN A 39 0.03 7.92 17.50
CA ASN A 39 -0.35 9.30 17.78
C ASN A 39 -0.03 9.70 19.23
N LEU A 40 -0.18 8.77 20.19
CA LEU A 40 0.23 8.98 21.59
C LEU A 40 1.70 9.40 21.73
N LEU A 41 2.61 8.89 20.90
CA LEU A 41 4.04 9.25 20.95
C LEU A 41 4.30 10.72 20.59
N PHE A 42 3.41 11.37 19.84
CA PHE A 42 3.53 12.80 19.53
C PHE A 42 3.08 13.68 20.70
N PHE A 43 2.14 13.20 21.51
CA PHE A 43 1.62 13.95 22.66
C PHE A 43 2.42 13.70 23.94
N ALA A 44 2.95 12.49 24.12
CA ALA A 44 3.71 12.08 25.30
C ALA A 44 4.86 13.04 25.69
N PRO A 45 5.66 13.61 24.76
CA PRO A 45 6.77 14.48 25.12
C PRO A 45 6.37 15.95 25.33
N LEU A 46 5.15 16.38 25.01
CA LEU A 46 4.73 17.79 25.10
C LEU A 46 4.88 18.41 26.51
N PRO A 47 4.66 17.69 27.63
CA PRO A 47 4.95 18.23 28.95
C PRO A 47 6.40 18.68 29.15
N LEU A 48 7.37 18.12 28.40
CA LEU A 48 8.77 18.58 28.43
C LEU A 48 8.88 20.02 27.92
N ALA A 49 8.07 20.41 26.93
CA ALA A 49 8.03 21.79 26.44
C ALA A 49 7.58 22.74 27.54
N ALA A 50 6.51 22.39 28.26
CA ALA A 50 5.99 23.20 29.36
C ALA A 50 7.02 23.36 30.49
N ARG A 51 7.75 22.30 30.82
CA ARG A 51 8.84 22.33 31.81
C ARG A 51 10.03 23.19 31.36
N ALA A 52 10.30 23.23 30.06
CA ALA A 52 11.42 24.00 29.51
C ALA A 52 11.23 25.51 29.73
N PHE A 53 9.98 26.01 29.71
CA PHE A 53 9.66 27.41 29.97
C PHE A 53 9.72 27.70 31.48
N GLY A 54 10.80 28.35 31.92
CA GLY A 54 11.08 28.66 33.33
C GLY A 54 12.38 28.04 33.85
N ALA A 55 13.03 27.20 33.04
CA ALA A 55 14.32 26.59 33.35
C ALA A 55 15.52 27.49 32.97
N GLY A 56 16.70 27.16 33.48
CA GLY A 56 17.95 27.80 33.04
C GLY A 56 18.27 27.49 31.57
N PRO A 57 19.15 28.29 30.90
CA PRO A 57 19.39 28.15 29.45
C PRO A 57 19.84 26.75 29.01
N VAL A 58 20.64 26.07 29.84
CA VAL A 58 21.14 24.71 29.55
C VAL A 58 20.01 23.69 29.66
N GLU A 59 19.20 23.74 30.71
CA GLU A 59 18.05 22.84 30.89
C GLU A 59 16.98 23.07 29.82
N LEU A 60 16.73 24.33 29.42
CA LEU A 60 15.87 24.67 28.29
C LEU A 60 16.37 24.01 27.00
N ALA A 61 17.65 24.16 26.67
CA ALA A 61 18.24 23.58 25.46
C ALA A 61 18.14 22.05 25.44
N LEU A 62 18.43 21.39 26.57
CA LEU A 62 18.36 19.93 26.69
C LEU A 62 16.92 19.41 26.57
N ASN A 63 15.95 20.06 27.20
CA ASN A 63 14.53 19.66 27.10
C ASN A 63 13.98 19.87 25.68
N LEU A 64 14.38 20.93 24.99
CA LEU A 64 14.00 21.14 23.59
C LEU A 64 14.67 20.11 22.66
N ALA A 65 15.93 19.76 22.90
CA ALA A 65 16.62 18.70 22.16
C ALA A 65 15.97 17.33 22.39
N ALA A 66 15.60 17.02 23.65
CA ALA A 66 14.86 15.81 24.01
C ALA A 66 13.50 15.75 23.31
N LEU A 67 12.72 16.83 23.38
CA LEU A 67 11.43 16.96 22.70
C LEU A 67 11.57 16.74 21.19
N GLY A 68 12.49 17.46 20.53
CA GLY A 68 12.73 17.32 19.10
C GLY A 68 13.13 15.90 18.70
N THR A 69 13.96 15.26 19.51
CA THR A 69 14.38 13.86 19.31
C THR A 69 13.20 12.90 19.45
N LEU A 70 12.34 13.06 20.45
CA LEU A 70 11.18 12.21 20.68
C LEU A 70 10.12 12.39 19.58
N LEU A 71 9.90 13.62 19.09
CA LEU A 71 9.03 13.88 17.95
C LEU A 71 9.56 13.26 16.65
N LEU A 72 10.88 13.33 16.43
CA LEU A 72 11.53 12.65 15.31
C LEU A 72 11.37 11.12 15.42
N ALA A 73 11.55 10.56 16.62
CA ALA A 73 11.31 9.14 16.87
C ALA A 73 9.86 8.73 16.58
N ALA A 74 8.88 9.52 17.03
CA ALA A 74 7.46 9.30 16.75
C ALA A 74 7.15 9.32 15.24
N TRP A 75 7.74 10.27 14.51
CA TRP A 75 7.62 10.36 13.05
C TRP A 75 8.22 9.13 12.35
N LEU A 76 9.45 8.72 12.71
CA LEU A 76 10.06 7.49 12.18
C LEU A 76 9.23 6.24 12.50
N THR A 77 8.64 6.15 13.69
CA THR A 77 7.79 5.02 14.11
C THR A 77 6.57 4.91 13.20
N ARG A 78 5.90 6.03 12.96
CA ARG A 78 4.74 6.10 12.05
C ARG A 78 5.11 5.65 10.65
N GLU A 79 6.18 6.21 10.10
CA GLU A 79 6.67 5.91 8.76
C GLU A 79 7.21 4.46 8.63
N GLY A 80 7.75 3.89 9.70
CA GLY A 80 8.18 2.50 9.75
C GLY A 80 7.02 1.52 9.77
N ILE A 81 5.96 1.83 10.52
CA ILE A 81 4.73 1.01 10.52
C ILE A 81 4.07 1.03 9.16
N LEU A 82 3.93 2.20 8.53
CA LEU A 82 3.35 2.31 7.18
C LEU A 82 4.18 1.54 6.15
N ALA A 83 5.51 1.60 6.23
CA ALA A 83 6.40 0.82 5.36
C ALA A 83 6.24 -0.69 5.58
N GLN A 84 6.12 -1.12 6.84
CA GLN A 84 5.87 -2.53 7.16
C GLN A 84 4.51 -3.00 6.62
N GLU A 85 3.46 -2.18 6.71
CA GLU A 85 2.14 -2.55 6.18
C GLU A 85 2.16 -2.72 4.67
N ALA A 86 2.85 -1.83 3.95
CA ALA A 86 3.03 -1.94 2.51
C ALA A 86 3.81 -3.22 2.13
N TYR A 87 4.86 -3.53 2.91
CA TYR A 87 5.63 -4.77 2.76
C TYR A 87 4.79 -6.03 3.03
N GLU A 88 4.00 -6.05 4.10
CA GLU A 88 3.15 -7.19 4.46
C GLU A 88 1.99 -7.42 3.48
N ALA A 89 1.49 -6.35 2.86
CA ALA A 89 0.35 -6.40 1.95
C ALA A 89 0.67 -7.09 0.60
N ARG A 90 1.93 -7.12 0.19
CA ARG A 90 2.39 -7.65 -1.10
C ARG A 90 2.96 -9.05 -0.94
N LYS A 91 2.86 -9.88 -1.98
CA LYS A 91 3.51 -11.22 -1.97
C LYS A 91 5.00 -11.10 -2.28
N ILE A 92 5.36 -10.18 -3.18
CA ILE A 92 6.73 -9.89 -3.56
C ILE A 92 7.06 -8.46 -3.13
N ALA A 93 8.06 -8.30 -2.25
CA ALA A 93 8.47 -6.98 -1.76
C ALA A 93 9.93 -6.97 -1.29
N ARG A 94 10.62 -5.87 -1.58
CA ARG A 94 11.94 -5.60 -0.99
C ARG A 94 11.81 -5.09 0.43
N ARG A 95 12.79 -5.41 1.28
CA ARG A 95 12.89 -4.83 2.63
C ARG A 95 12.99 -3.30 2.55
N PRO A 96 12.46 -2.57 3.54
CA PRO A 96 12.67 -1.12 3.64
C PRO A 96 14.16 -0.76 3.61
N ALA A 97 14.52 0.26 2.84
CA ALA A 97 15.92 0.69 2.70
C ALA A 97 16.54 1.16 4.03
N ILE A 98 15.72 1.72 4.92
CA ILE A 98 16.12 2.19 6.25
C ILE A 98 15.19 1.52 7.28
N PRO A 99 15.73 0.83 8.32
CA PRO A 99 14.93 0.22 9.38
C PRO A 99 14.41 1.28 10.36
N ARG A 100 13.38 2.00 9.96
CA ARG A 100 12.87 3.22 10.63
C ARG A 100 12.45 2.96 12.08
N LYS A 101 11.85 1.82 12.42
CA LYS A 101 11.43 1.52 13.81
C LYS A 101 12.62 1.18 14.72
N ILE A 102 13.68 0.57 14.18
CA ILE A 102 14.93 0.36 14.92
C ILE A 102 15.57 1.71 15.25
N PHE A 103 15.70 2.59 14.26
CA PHE A 103 16.19 3.96 14.48
C PHE A 103 15.29 4.75 15.46
N ALA A 104 13.97 4.63 15.33
CA ALA A 104 13.02 5.25 16.26
C ALA A 104 13.19 4.74 17.70
N SER A 105 13.49 3.45 17.88
CA SER A 105 13.78 2.88 19.20
C SER A 105 15.02 3.53 19.81
N GLY A 106 16.11 3.63 19.04
CA GLY A 106 17.34 4.31 19.47
C GLY A 106 17.11 5.79 19.81
N LEU A 107 16.38 6.51 18.96
CA LEU A 107 16.03 7.92 19.20
C LEU A 107 15.10 8.09 20.41
N THR A 108 14.18 7.17 20.65
CA THR A 108 13.31 7.19 21.83
C THR A 108 14.14 7.07 23.10
N GLY A 109 15.09 6.12 23.13
CA GLY A 109 16.06 6.01 24.21
C GLY A 109 16.86 7.30 24.39
N LEU A 110 17.46 7.81 23.33
CA LEU A 110 18.27 9.03 23.40
C LEU A 110 17.46 10.25 23.89
N GLY A 111 16.23 10.44 23.40
CA GLY A 111 15.35 11.51 23.84
C GLY A 111 14.96 11.42 25.32
N LEU A 112 14.66 10.22 25.81
CA LEU A 112 14.39 10.01 27.24
C LEU A 112 15.65 10.19 28.12
N GLY A 113 16.81 9.75 27.63
CA GLY A 113 18.10 9.98 28.29
C GLY A 113 18.42 11.47 28.41
N LEU A 114 18.24 12.24 27.34
CA LEU A 114 18.42 13.70 27.35
C LEU A 114 17.47 14.39 28.33
N ALA A 115 16.20 13.98 28.36
CA ALA A 115 15.22 14.52 29.32
C ALA A 115 15.61 14.18 30.77
N GLY A 116 16.06 12.95 31.03
CA GLY A 116 16.55 12.53 32.34
C GLY A 116 17.77 13.35 32.78
N TYR A 117 18.72 13.58 31.88
CA TYR A 117 19.93 14.35 32.15
C TYR A 117 19.63 15.84 32.40
N ALA A 118 18.60 16.38 31.75
CA ALA A 118 18.17 17.75 32.01
C ALA A 118 17.63 17.94 33.44
N SER A 119 17.11 16.87 34.06
CA SER A 119 16.45 16.90 35.38
C SER A 119 17.36 16.61 36.58
N GLY A 120 18.60 16.12 36.36
CA GLY A 120 19.52 15.73 37.42
C GLY A 120 20.99 15.77 36.99
N GLY A 121 21.93 15.79 37.94
CA GLY A 121 23.37 15.93 37.65
C GLY A 121 24.13 14.62 37.36
N GLY A 122 23.50 13.46 37.54
CA GLY A 122 24.13 12.15 37.41
C GLY A 122 23.90 11.51 36.03
N VAL A 123 24.83 10.66 35.59
CA VAL A 123 24.75 9.95 34.29
C VAL A 123 24.00 8.61 34.35
N MET A 124 23.73 8.08 35.55
CA MET A 124 23.13 6.77 35.73
C MET A 124 21.63 6.74 35.39
N GLU A 125 20.86 7.70 35.88
CA GLU A 125 19.42 7.81 35.57
C GLU A 125 19.16 8.00 34.06
N PRO A 126 19.86 8.92 33.34
CA PRO A 126 19.76 9.03 31.89
C PRO A 126 20.02 7.73 31.14
N LEU A 127 21.02 6.94 31.58
CA LEU A 127 21.38 5.68 30.95
C LEU A 127 20.27 4.63 31.12
N ILE A 128 19.66 4.58 32.32
CA ILE A 128 18.51 3.71 32.60
C ILE A 128 17.34 4.10 31.70
N TYR A 129 16.97 5.39 31.65
CA TYR A 129 15.88 5.86 30.80
C TYR A 129 16.14 5.62 29.31
N ALA A 130 17.37 5.81 28.85
CA ALA A 130 17.73 5.55 27.46
C ALA A 130 17.61 4.07 27.09
N THR A 131 18.12 3.19 27.95
CA THR A 131 18.08 1.74 27.72
C THR A 131 16.64 1.23 27.77
N LEU A 132 15.88 1.59 28.81
CA LEU A 132 14.48 1.18 28.95
C LEU A 132 13.61 1.74 27.81
N GLY A 133 13.83 3.01 27.44
CA GLY A 133 13.14 3.66 26.33
C GLY A 133 13.29 2.92 25.02
N ALA A 134 14.54 2.60 24.65
CA ALA A 134 14.82 1.88 23.41
C ALA A 134 14.21 0.47 23.41
N VAL A 135 14.39 -0.28 24.51
CA VAL A 135 13.89 -1.66 24.63
C VAL A 135 12.36 -1.69 24.60
N LEU A 136 11.70 -0.89 25.43
CA LEU A 136 10.23 -0.85 25.50
C LEU A 136 9.62 -0.39 24.18
N HIS A 137 10.24 0.59 23.50
CA HIS A 137 9.79 1.02 22.19
C HIS A 137 9.92 -0.10 21.15
N SER A 138 11.05 -0.81 21.12
CA SER A 138 11.25 -1.97 20.24
C SER A 138 10.21 -3.07 20.49
N PHE A 139 9.87 -3.37 21.75
CA PHE A 139 8.83 -4.34 22.07
C PHE A 139 7.42 -3.86 21.70
N ALA A 140 7.12 -2.58 21.91
CA ALA A 140 5.78 -2.02 21.66
C ALA A 140 5.44 -1.96 20.15
N PHE A 141 6.42 -1.67 19.30
CA PHE A 141 6.21 -1.44 17.85
C PHE A 141 6.85 -2.50 16.95
N GLY A 142 7.66 -3.41 17.51
CA GLY A 142 8.39 -4.45 16.79
C GLY A 142 9.50 -3.90 15.89
N LEU A 143 10.34 -4.79 15.38
CA LEU A 143 11.43 -4.47 14.46
C LEU A 143 10.93 -4.37 13.01
N ASP A 144 11.65 -3.62 12.17
CA ASP A 144 11.36 -3.55 10.73
C ASP A 144 11.64 -4.90 10.04
N PRO A 145 10.93 -5.26 8.95
CA PRO A 145 11.29 -6.39 8.11
C PRO A 145 12.71 -6.22 7.55
N LEU A 146 13.59 -7.20 7.74
CA LEU A 146 15.00 -7.14 7.31
C LEU A 146 15.34 -8.05 6.13
N LYS A 147 14.36 -8.78 5.61
CA LYS A 147 14.52 -9.73 4.50
C LYS A 147 13.59 -9.37 3.36
N ASP A 148 14.01 -9.68 2.14
CA ASP A 148 13.14 -9.56 0.98
C ASP A 148 12.11 -10.71 0.99
N LYS A 149 10.93 -10.48 0.41
CA LYS A 149 9.80 -11.41 0.41
C LYS A 149 9.51 -11.89 -1.01
N GLY A 150 9.26 -13.19 -1.17
CA GLY A 150 8.81 -13.77 -2.44
C GLY A 150 9.87 -13.77 -3.54
N MET A 151 11.16 -13.77 -3.18
CA MET A 151 12.29 -13.76 -4.12
C MET A 151 13.07 -15.07 -4.17
N GLU A 152 12.53 -16.15 -3.60
CA GLU A 152 13.18 -17.47 -3.56
C GLU A 152 12.75 -18.30 -4.79
N GLY A 153 13.71 -18.88 -5.53
CA GLY A 153 13.44 -19.88 -6.57
C GLY A 153 13.05 -19.38 -7.97
N VAL A 154 12.87 -18.07 -8.18
CA VAL A 154 12.64 -17.44 -9.50
C VAL A 154 13.86 -16.58 -9.86
N ASP A 155 14.14 -16.37 -11.16
CA ASP A 155 15.19 -15.44 -11.62
C ASP A 155 15.05 -14.08 -10.91
N SER A 156 16.00 -13.76 -10.04
CA SER A 156 15.97 -12.57 -9.18
C SER A 156 15.74 -11.29 -9.98
N PHE A 157 16.19 -11.25 -11.23
CA PHE A 157 15.96 -10.12 -12.13
C PHE A 157 14.50 -9.91 -12.49
N GLN A 158 13.71 -10.97 -12.66
CA GLN A 158 12.28 -10.86 -12.98
C GLN A 158 11.50 -10.35 -11.77
N THR A 159 11.72 -10.97 -10.61
CA THR A 159 11.09 -10.59 -9.34
C THR A 159 11.42 -9.14 -8.94
N ASP A 160 12.68 -8.71 -9.15
CA ASP A 160 13.11 -7.33 -8.94
C ASP A 160 12.43 -6.32 -9.87
N ARG A 161 12.12 -6.73 -11.10
CA ARG A 161 11.41 -5.88 -12.05
C ARG A 161 9.94 -5.74 -11.67
N VAL A 162 9.30 -6.84 -11.25
CA VAL A 162 7.92 -6.81 -10.74
C VAL A 162 7.82 -5.88 -9.55
N ALA A 163 8.67 -6.05 -8.53
CA ALA A 163 8.66 -5.23 -7.32
C ALA A 163 8.76 -3.72 -7.64
N ARG A 164 9.70 -3.33 -8.52
CA ARG A 164 9.86 -1.93 -8.94
C ARG A 164 8.63 -1.37 -9.67
N VAL A 165 8.00 -2.17 -10.54
CA VAL A 165 6.80 -1.73 -11.27
C VAL A 165 5.60 -1.61 -10.33
N VAL A 166 5.47 -2.52 -9.36
CA VAL A 166 4.44 -2.44 -8.32
C VAL A 166 4.60 -1.16 -7.48
N ASP A 167 5.84 -0.85 -7.06
CA ASP A 167 6.15 0.38 -6.33
C ASP A 167 5.76 1.63 -7.14
N GLN A 168 6.18 1.68 -8.40
CA GLN A 168 5.88 2.80 -9.29
C GLN A 168 4.36 2.97 -9.53
N ALA A 169 3.63 1.87 -9.68
CA ALA A 169 2.18 1.90 -9.83
C ALA A 169 1.47 2.45 -8.59
N GLU A 170 1.83 1.98 -7.39
CA GLU A 170 1.28 2.51 -6.12
C GLU A 170 1.64 3.98 -5.90
N ASP A 171 2.83 4.42 -6.32
CA ASP A 171 3.23 5.83 -6.30
C ASP A 171 2.32 6.70 -7.18
N TYR A 172 1.92 6.21 -8.36
CA TYR A 172 0.94 6.89 -9.20
C TYR A 172 -0.44 6.96 -8.53
N LEU A 173 -0.92 5.86 -7.95
CA LEU A 173 -2.20 5.84 -7.25
C LEU A 173 -2.21 6.79 -6.05
N ARG A 174 -1.11 6.87 -5.29
CA ARG A 174 -0.96 7.82 -4.19
C ARG A 174 -1.02 9.27 -4.69
N GLY A 175 -0.31 9.57 -5.78
CA GLY A 175 -0.36 10.90 -6.40
C GLY A 175 -1.77 11.30 -6.86
N MET A 176 -2.56 10.34 -7.37
CA MET A 176 -3.97 10.57 -7.71
C MET A 176 -4.81 10.90 -6.47
N THR A 177 -4.65 10.14 -5.38
CA THR A 177 -5.38 10.38 -4.12
C THR A 177 -5.06 11.76 -3.55
N GLU A 178 -3.77 12.13 -3.51
CA GLU A 178 -3.34 13.43 -3.00
C GLU A 178 -3.90 14.60 -3.82
N ALA A 179 -3.93 14.45 -5.15
CA ALA A 179 -4.51 15.45 -6.03
C ALA A 179 -6.02 15.61 -5.81
N LEU A 180 -6.79 14.52 -5.74
CA LEU A 180 -8.24 14.60 -5.53
C LEU A 180 -8.62 15.12 -4.14
N LYS A 181 -7.89 14.72 -3.09
CA LYS A 181 -8.11 15.25 -1.73
C LYS A 181 -7.99 16.76 -1.67
N ARG A 182 -7.11 17.36 -2.49
CA ARG A 182 -6.97 18.82 -2.60
C ARG A 182 -8.16 19.46 -3.33
N ALA A 183 -8.76 18.74 -4.28
CA ALA A 183 -9.93 19.20 -5.03
C ALA A 183 -11.22 19.11 -4.21
N GLY A 184 -11.34 18.17 -3.27
CA GLY A 184 -12.48 18.03 -2.36
C GLY A 184 -13.75 17.43 -2.98
N ASP A 185 -13.67 16.87 -4.20
CA ASP A 185 -14.81 16.21 -4.85
C ASP A 185 -14.96 14.76 -4.36
N ARG A 186 -15.89 14.56 -3.42
CA ARG A 186 -16.12 13.25 -2.78
C ARG A 186 -16.53 12.13 -3.75
N GLN A 187 -17.25 12.47 -4.82
CA GLN A 187 -17.65 11.45 -5.80
C GLN A 187 -16.45 11.04 -6.65
N ALA A 188 -15.59 12.00 -7.04
CA ALA A 188 -14.35 11.69 -7.73
C ALA A 188 -13.41 10.85 -6.86
N GLU A 189 -13.30 11.17 -5.57
CA GLU A 189 -12.55 10.37 -4.59
C GLU A 189 -13.08 8.93 -4.53
N THR A 190 -14.40 8.76 -4.37
CA THR A 190 -15.04 7.43 -4.32
C THR A 190 -14.81 6.65 -5.62
N ARG A 191 -14.87 7.31 -6.78
CA ARG A 191 -14.61 6.66 -8.08
C ARG A 191 -13.15 6.24 -8.20
N LEU A 192 -12.22 7.07 -7.72
CA LEU A 192 -10.80 6.74 -7.70
C LEU A 192 -10.52 5.55 -6.80
N GLU A 193 -11.15 5.46 -5.62
CA GLU A 193 -10.99 4.31 -4.72
C GLU A 193 -11.37 2.98 -5.41
N ARG A 194 -12.47 2.97 -6.17
CA ARG A 194 -12.87 1.80 -6.97
C ARG A 194 -11.85 1.45 -8.06
N PHE A 195 -11.33 2.47 -8.75
CA PHE A 195 -10.29 2.26 -9.74
C PHE A 195 -9.01 1.69 -9.09
N GLN A 196 -8.61 2.19 -7.92
CA GLN A 196 -7.45 1.67 -7.18
C GLN A 196 -7.61 0.19 -6.80
N ILE A 197 -8.80 -0.26 -6.41
CA ILE A 197 -9.07 -1.67 -6.16
C ILE A 197 -8.79 -2.50 -7.43
N THR A 198 -9.28 -2.04 -8.56
CA THR A 198 -9.11 -2.72 -9.86
C THR A 198 -7.64 -2.80 -10.27
N VAL A 199 -6.87 -1.72 -10.06
CA VAL A 199 -5.43 -1.71 -10.31
C VAL A 199 -4.70 -2.66 -9.37
N ARG A 200 -5.04 -2.68 -8.08
CA ARG A 200 -4.44 -3.59 -7.09
C ARG A 200 -4.74 -5.06 -7.37
N ASP A 201 -5.90 -5.38 -7.94
CA ASP A 201 -6.21 -6.74 -8.40
C ASP A 201 -5.25 -7.17 -9.54
N MET A 202 -4.97 -6.27 -10.50
CA MET A 202 -3.97 -6.52 -11.54
C MET A 202 -2.56 -6.67 -10.96
N LEU A 203 -2.16 -5.79 -10.03
CA LEU A 203 -0.86 -5.86 -9.37
C LEU A 203 -0.65 -7.21 -8.68
N ARG A 204 -1.66 -7.69 -7.94
CA ARG A 204 -1.62 -9.02 -7.31
C ARG A 204 -1.49 -10.15 -8.33
N THR A 205 -2.18 -10.05 -9.46
CA THR A 205 -2.08 -11.07 -10.52
C THR A 205 -0.65 -11.15 -11.07
N VAL A 206 0.00 -10.01 -11.29
CA VAL A 206 1.40 -9.94 -11.75
C VAL A 206 2.40 -10.32 -10.64
N GLU A 207 2.07 -10.09 -9.37
CA GLU A 207 2.85 -10.61 -8.24
C GLU A 207 2.74 -12.15 -8.12
N ASP A 208 1.60 -12.72 -8.54
CA ASP A 208 1.37 -14.17 -8.52
C ASP A 208 2.10 -14.88 -9.67
N ASP A 209 2.16 -14.24 -10.84
CA ASP A 209 2.98 -14.70 -11.98
C ASP A 209 3.85 -13.56 -12.56
N PRO A 210 5.16 -13.51 -12.22
CA PRO A 210 6.08 -12.51 -12.75
C PRO A 210 6.21 -12.45 -14.28
N ARG A 211 5.85 -13.53 -15.00
CA ARG A 211 5.95 -13.62 -16.46
C ARG A 211 4.94 -12.66 -17.13
N ASP A 212 3.79 -12.45 -16.48
CA ASP A 212 2.71 -11.57 -16.95
C ASP A 212 3.09 -10.09 -16.98
N LEU A 213 4.17 -9.71 -16.29
CA LEU A 213 4.62 -8.32 -16.23
C LEU A 213 4.82 -7.73 -17.64
N THR A 214 5.29 -8.52 -18.60
CA THR A 214 5.50 -8.03 -19.96
C THR A 214 4.18 -7.61 -20.63
N ALA A 215 3.12 -8.39 -20.43
CA ALA A 215 1.79 -8.12 -20.96
C ALA A 215 1.07 -6.99 -20.20
N ALA A 216 1.37 -6.80 -18.91
CA ALA A 216 0.78 -5.76 -18.06
C ALA A 216 1.54 -4.41 -18.08
N ARG A 217 2.78 -4.37 -18.56
CA ARG A 217 3.69 -3.20 -18.47
C ARG A 217 3.07 -1.88 -18.96
N LYS A 218 2.37 -1.92 -20.10
CA LYS A 218 1.74 -0.72 -20.69
C LYS A 218 0.66 -0.13 -19.77
N TYR A 219 -0.09 -1.00 -19.08
CA TYR A 219 -1.13 -0.61 -18.15
C TYR A 219 -0.53 -0.02 -16.87
N LEU A 220 0.39 -0.75 -16.23
CA LEU A 220 0.99 -0.34 -14.96
C LEU A 220 1.94 0.86 -15.09
N GLY A 221 2.53 1.08 -16.26
CA GLY A 221 3.39 2.22 -16.54
C GLY A 221 2.64 3.38 -17.18
N VAL A 222 2.44 3.30 -18.50
CA VAL A 222 1.97 4.43 -19.32
C VAL A 222 0.55 4.86 -18.96
N TYR A 223 -0.38 3.90 -18.78
CA TYR A 223 -1.77 4.24 -18.49
C TYR A 223 -1.96 4.77 -17.07
N LEU A 224 -1.30 4.20 -16.06
CA LEU A 224 -1.35 4.77 -14.70
C LEU A 224 -0.68 6.14 -14.61
N MET A 225 0.45 6.35 -15.28
CA MET A 225 1.10 7.65 -15.35
C MET A 225 0.16 8.69 -16.00
N GLY A 226 -0.44 8.34 -17.14
CA GLY A 226 -1.42 9.22 -17.82
C GLY A 226 -2.66 9.50 -16.97
N ALA A 227 -3.16 8.50 -16.23
CA ALA A 227 -4.29 8.66 -15.31
C ALA A 227 -3.92 9.61 -14.16
N ARG A 228 -2.72 9.49 -13.59
CA ARG A 228 -2.21 10.40 -12.57
C ARG A 228 -2.10 11.83 -13.09
N ASP A 229 -1.52 12.04 -14.25
CA ASP A 229 -1.39 13.37 -14.84
C ASP A 229 -2.75 14.00 -15.18
N ALA A 230 -3.71 13.20 -15.68
CA ALA A 230 -5.08 13.64 -15.90
C ALA A 230 -5.78 14.02 -14.58
N THR A 231 -5.53 13.26 -13.50
CA THR A 231 -6.08 13.53 -12.17
C THR A 231 -5.56 14.84 -11.60
N VAL A 232 -4.25 15.10 -11.73
CA VAL A 232 -3.64 16.37 -11.31
C VAL A 232 -4.25 17.54 -12.07
N LYS A 233 -4.35 17.43 -13.41
CA LYS A 233 -4.98 18.48 -14.24
C LYS A 233 -6.45 18.72 -13.87
N PHE A 234 -7.21 17.66 -13.62
CA PHE A 234 -8.59 17.78 -13.16
C PHE A 234 -8.67 18.48 -11.80
N ALA A 235 -7.85 18.08 -10.83
CA ALA A 235 -7.83 18.67 -9.51
C ALA A 235 -7.47 20.17 -9.53
N ASP A 236 -6.46 20.54 -10.32
CA ASP A 236 -6.04 21.93 -10.48
C ASP A 236 -7.12 22.78 -11.16
N LEU A 237 -7.81 22.23 -12.17
CA LEU A 237 -8.93 22.91 -12.81
C LEU A 237 -10.10 23.07 -11.85
N HIS A 238 -10.44 22.02 -11.09
CA HIS A 238 -11.54 22.03 -10.12
C HIS A 238 -11.31 23.05 -9.00
N ALA A 239 -10.07 23.17 -8.51
CA ALA A 239 -9.71 24.13 -7.47
C ALA A 239 -9.80 25.60 -7.94
N ARG A 240 -9.53 25.87 -9.23
CA ARG A 240 -9.55 27.24 -9.78
C ARG A 240 -10.91 27.66 -10.32
N ALA A 241 -11.56 26.77 -11.08
CA ALA A 241 -12.82 27.03 -11.77
C ALA A 241 -13.57 25.71 -11.99
N PRO A 242 -14.45 25.31 -11.04
CA PRO A 242 -15.24 24.08 -11.15
C PRO A 242 -16.03 24.02 -12.47
N ASN A 243 -15.82 22.97 -13.26
CA ASN A 243 -16.50 22.75 -14.54
C ASN A 243 -17.17 21.36 -14.56
N PRO A 244 -18.51 21.28 -14.60
CA PRO A 244 -19.24 20.01 -14.66
C PRO A 244 -18.84 19.11 -15.83
N ALA A 245 -18.62 19.69 -17.02
CA ALA A 245 -18.25 18.90 -18.20
C ALA A 245 -16.84 18.31 -18.07
N ALA A 246 -15.91 19.00 -17.43
CA ALA A 246 -14.56 18.47 -17.18
C ALA A 246 -14.58 17.32 -16.16
N ARG A 247 -15.44 17.45 -15.15
CA ARG A 247 -15.70 16.40 -14.16
C ARG A 247 -16.29 15.15 -14.78
N ASP A 248 -17.31 15.28 -15.61
CA ASP A 248 -17.94 14.14 -16.27
C ASP A 248 -16.96 13.41 -17.20
N LYS A 249 -16.13 14.15 -17.95
CA LYS A 249 -15.05 13.57 -18.76
C LYS A 249 -14.02 12.81 -17.92
N TYR A 250 -13.64 13.36 -16.76
CA TYR A 250 -12.70 12.70 -15.86
C TYR A 250 -13.30 11.42 -15.25
N LEU A 251 -14.56 11.46 -14.81
CA LEU A 251 -15.25 10.27 -14.29
C LEU A 251 -15.44 9.19 -15.36
N ALA A 252 -15.70 9.59 -16.61
CA ALA A 252 -15.74 8.68 -17.76
C ALA A 252 -14.37 8.02 -18.00
N LEU A 253 -13.29 8.80 -18.00
CA LEU A 253 -11.92 8.28 -18.12
C LEU A 253 -11.61 7.22 -17.04
N LEU A 254 -11.95 7.48 -15.78
CA LEU A 254 -11.78 6.50 -14.70
C LEU A 254 -12.60 5.23 -14.96
N GLY A 255 -13.81 5.36 -15.51
CA GLY A 255 -14.64 4.22 -15.89
C GLY A 255 -14.05 3.39 -17.02
N ASP A 256 -13.54 4.03 -18.06
CA ASP A 256 -12.92 3.35 -19.19
C ASP A 256 -11.63 2.63 -18.75
N LEU A 257 -10.82 3.27 -17.90
CA LEU A 257 -9.63 2.64 -17.33
C LEU A 257 -10.00 1.44 -16.48
N GLU A 258 -10.99 1.54 -15.60
CA GLU A 258 -11.46 0.43 -14.78
C GLU A 258 -11.89 -0.78 -15.62
N GLN A 259 -12.65 -0.56 -16.70
CA GLN A 259 -13.07 -1.62 -17.61
C GLN A 259 -11.87 -2.27 -18.31
N ASN A 260 -10.96 -1.46 -18.84
CA ASN A 260 -9.77 -1.95 -19.55
C ASN A 260 -8.82 -2.72 -18.63
N PHE A 261 -8.59 -2.26 -17.40
CA PHE A 261 -7.78 -2.98 -16.41
C PHE A 261 -8.46 -4.28 -16.00
N THR A 262 -9.78 -4.28 -15.78
CA THR A 262 -10.53 -5.51 -15.46
C THR A 262 -10.42 -6.54 -16.57
N ALA A 263 -10.63 -6.11 -17.83
CA ALA A 263 -10.54 -6.98 -18.99
C ALA A 263 -9.13 -7.57 -19.14
N LYS A 264 -8.09 -6.74 -19.01
CA LYS A 264 -6.71 -7.21 -19.11
C LYS A 264 -6.35 -8.18 -17.98
N THR A 265 -6.79 -7.90 -16.75
CA THR A 265 -6.57 -8.79 -15.61
C THR A 265 -7.19 -10.17 -15.82
N ARG A 266 -8.42 -10.23 -16.36
CA ARG A 266 -9.05 -11.51 -16.70
C ARG A 266 -8.29 -12.28 -17.78
N ALA A 267 -7.80 -11.60 -18.80
CA ALA A 267 -7.02 -12.23 -19.86
C ALA A 267 -5.74 -12.88 -19.30
N LEU A 268 -5.01 -12.20 -18.40
CA LEU A 268 -3.83 -12.77 -17.75
C LEU A 268 -4.16 -14.05 -16.96
N MET A 269 -5.26 -14.06 -16.22
CA MET A 269 -5.70 -15.26 -15.48
C MET A 269 -6.12 -16.42 -16.40
N GLN A 270 -6.73 -16.12 -17.56
CA GLN A 270 -7.12 -17.13 -18.54
C GLN A 270 -5.91 -17.76 -19.23
N ASP A 271 -4.92 -16.94 -19.58
CA ASP A 271 -3.65 -17.41 -20.13
C ASP A 271 -2.96 -18.34 -19.11
N SER A 272 -2.92 -17.94 -17.83
CA SER A 272 -2.38 -18.75 -16.73
C SER A 272 -3.09 -20.11 -16.55
N SER A 273 -4.42 -20.16 -16.65
CA SER A 273 -5.16 -21.44 -16.57
C SER A 273 -4.88 -22.34 -17.76
N THR A 274 -4.73 -21.75 -18.95
CA THR A 274 -4.42 -22.51 -20.18
C THR A 274 -3.03 -23.13 -20.09
N ASP A 275 -2.04 -22.38 -19.58
CA ASP A 275 -0.69 -22.87 -19.35
C ASP A 275 -0.68 -24.06 -18.36
N LEU A 276 -1.45 -23.98 -17.27
CA LEU A 276 -1.59 -25.07 -16.30
C LEU A 276 -2.22 -26.32 -16.92
N ASP A 277 -3.28 -26.16 -17.71
CA ASP A 277 -3.94 -27.29 -18.38
C ASP A 277 -2.97 -28.00 -19.33
N ILE A 278 -2.16 -27.24 -20.10
CA ILE A 278 -1.12 -27.78 -20.97
C ILE A 278 -0.05 -28.52 -20.15
N GLU A 279 0.42 -27.96 -19.03
CA GLU A 279 1.41 -28.62 -18.17
C GLU A 279 0.87 -29.94 -17.56
N ILE A 280 -0.41 -29.97 -17.16
CA ILE A 280 -1.08 -31.18 -16.67
C ILE A 280 -1.14 -32.24 -17.76
N ASP A 281 -1.51 -31.86 -18.99
CA ASP A 281 -1.60 -32.80 -20.12
C ASP A 281 -0.22 -33.34 -20.50
N VAL A 282 0.82 -32.50 -20.53
CA VAL A 282 2.21 -32.92 -20.77
C VAL A 282 2.70 -33.88 -19.67
N LEU A 283 2.37 -33.62 -18.40
CA LEU A 283 2.72 -34.51 -17.30
C LEU A 283 2.00 -35.86 -17.42
N ARG A 284 0.72 -35.88 -17.80
CA ARG A 284 -0.04 -37.12 -18.05
C ARG A 284 0.59 -37.93 -19.17
N ASP A 285 0.87 -37.31 -20.31
CA ASP A 285 1.55 -37.96 -21.44
C ASP A 285 2.90 -38.56 -21.03
N ARG A 286 3.65 -37.87 -20.17
CA ARG A 286 4.92 -38.36 -19.65
C ARG A 286 4.75 -39.53 -18.69
N LEU A 287 3.80 -39.46 -17.76
CA LEU A 287 3.50 -40.55 -16.82
C LEU A 287 3.02 -41.81 -17.55
N GLU A 288 2.20 -41.65 -18.59
CA GLU A 288 1.75 -42.76 -19.45
C GLU A 288 2.93 -43.41 -20.20
N ARG A 289 3.87 -42.60 -20.72
CA ARG A 289 5.09 -43.12 -21.38
C ARG A 289 6.05 -43.80 -20.41
N GLU A 290 6.13 -43.33 -19.17
CA GLU A 290 6.96 -43.91 -18.10
C GLU A 290 6.25 -45.09 -17.39
N GLY A 291 5.02 -45.44 -17.77
CA GLY A 291 4.26 -46.59 -17.25
C GLY A 291 3.76 -46.41 -15.81
N VAL A 292 3.71 -45.18 -15.31
CA VAL A 292 3.28 -44.86 -13.95
C VAL A 292 1.78 -44.60 -13.96
N HIS A 293 0.99 -45.62 -13.60
CA HIS A 293 -0.44 -45.44 -13.33
C HIS A 293 -0.64 -45.06 -11.86
N LEU A 294 -1.17 -43.86 -11.62
CA LEU A 294 -1.61 -43.45 -10.28
C LEU A 294 -2.84 -44.29 -9.89
N GLU A 295 -2.62 -45.44 -9.26
CA GLU A 295 -3.73 -46.22 -8.67
C GLU A 295 -4.40 -45.37 -7.57
N THR A 296 -5.72 -45.27 -7.65
CA THR A 296 -6.57 -44.40 -6.80
C THR A 296 -6.58 -44.79 -5.31
N LYS A 297 -5.70 -45.71 -4.88
CA LYS A 297 -5.64 -46.26 -3.53
C LYS A 297 -4.80 -45.44 -2.55
N ASP A 298 -3.95 -44.54 -3.05
CA ASP A 298 -3.02 -43.76 -2.22
C ASP A 298 -3.54 -42.37 -1.79
N LEU A 299 -4.81 -42.05 -2.06
CA LEU A 299 -5.46 -40.79 -1.69
C LEU A 299 -6.50 -40.93 -0.55
N ALA A 300 -6.47 -42.03 0.20
CA ALA A 300 -7.31 -42.25 1.38
C ALA A 300 -6.59 -41.91 2.69
#